data_AF-A0A974CJ55-F1
#
_entry.id   AF-A0A974CJ55-F1
#
_cell.length_a   1.000
_cell.length_b   1.000
_cell.length_c   1.000
_cell.angle_alpha   90.00
_cell.angle_beta   90.00
_cell.angle_gamma   90.00
#
_symmetry.space_group_name_H-M   'P 1'
#
loop_
_entity.id
_entity.type
_entity.pdbx_description
1 polymer ?
#
loop_
_entity_poly.entity_id
_entity_poly.type
_entity_poly.pdbx_seq_one_letter_code
_entity_poly.pdbx_strand_id
1 'polypeptide(L)'
;MGSAIGSKMAPPYANLFMAQLEENFLVIDDQIHNSQIPRDTLLDYKEKTENIRVPIVVTYNPQLNIIRKIARDLQPMLHADTRLKQIFLELPLLFYRQPPNLRKMIVRSALPTTTKAGTFPCNRCETCKYILCKDQVPIPNTQKVYTILDYYSCASCNVVYMFTCTTTSCSTGGIYIGETGQKLRTRMNHHRHKINNKSCDTPVGQHFCSQNHSLQDMQILILKGYFKTERERKIYEFKCMELFNTLRQGLNLEIKQNCLGIP
;
A
#
# COMPACT_ATOMS: atom_id res chain seq x y z
N MET A 1 -61.88 -33.87 -1.46
CA MET A 1 -61.61 -32.82 -2.46
C MET A 1 -60.93 -31.66 -1.74
N GLY A 2 -59.60 -31.55 -1.84
CA GLY A 2 -58.83 -30.45 -1.25
C GLY A 2 -58.16 -29.66 -2.37
N SER A 3 -58.58 -28.41 -2.55
CA SER A 3 -58.12 -27.53 -3.62
C SER A 3 -56.80 -26.85 -3.26
N ALA A 4 -55.82 -27.03 -4.16
CA ALA A 4 -55.10 -25.97 -4.85
C ALA A 4 -53.99 -25.15 -4.14
N ILE A 5 -52.79 -25.42 -4.66
CA ILE A 5 -51.87 -24.46 -5.30
C ILE A 5 -50.89 -23.71 -4.39
N GLY A 6 -49.64 -24.20 -4.43
CA GLY A 6 -48.47 -23.50 -3.94
C GLY A 6 -48.18 -22.22 -4.72
N SER A 7 -48.11 -21.12 -3.99
CA SER A 7 -47.37 -19.94 -4.43
C SER A 7 -45.88 -20.27 -4.40
N LYS A 8 -45.24 -20.40 -5.57
CA LYS A 8 -43.78 -20.45 -5.68
C LYS A 8 -43.23 -19.17 -5.05
N MET A 9 -42.44 -19.29 -3.98
CA MET A 9 -41.77 -18.12 -3.39
C MET A 9 -40.93 -17.44 -4.48
N ALA A 10 -41.05 -16.11 -4.59
CA ALA A 10 -40.29 -15.34 -5.54
C ALA A 10 -38.78 -15.59 -5.32
N PRO A 11 -38.01 -15.85 -6.38
CA PRO A 11 -36.57 -16.05 -6.25
C PRO A 11 -35.91 -14.85 -5.55
N PRO A 12 -34.84 -15.04 -4.76
CA PRO A 12 -34.18 -13.95 -4.04
C PRO A 12 -33.74 -12.78 -4.94
N TYR A 13 -33.40 -13.05 -6.20
CA TYR A 13 -33.06 -12.02 -7.18
C TYR A 13 -34.26 -11.16 -7.62
N ALA A 14 -35.47 -11.73 -7.62
CA ALA A 14 -36.68 -11.01 -7.97
C ALA A 14 -36.99 -9.94 -6.92
N ASN A 15 -36.79 -10.24 -5.64
CA ASN A 15 -36.95 -9.26 -4.56
C ASN A 15 -35.93 -8.11 -4.66
N LEU A 16 -34.69 -8.40 -5.06
CA LEU A 16 -33.66 -7.36 -5.30
C LEU A 16 -34.02 -6.46 -6.50
N PHE A 17 -34.50 -7.07 -7.58
CA PHE A 17 -34.92 -6.32 -8.78
C PHE A 17 -36.16 -5.46 -8.51
N MET A 18 -37.14 -5.99 -7.77
CA MET A 18 -38.33 -5.23 -7.38
C MET A 18 -37.98 -4.09 -6.44
N ALA A 19 -37.08 -4.28 -5.47
CA ALA A 19 -36.59 -3.20 -4.61
C ALA A 19 -35.89 -2.07 -5.42
N GLN A 20 -35.12 -2.42 -6.45
CA GLN A 20 -34.49 -1.46 -7.35
C GLN A 20 -35.53 -0.69 -8.18
N LEU A 21 -36.57 -1.37 -8.66
CA LEU A 21 -37.67 -0.74 -9.40
C LEU A 21 -38.50 0.20 -8.53
N GLU A 22 -38.79 -0.20 -7.29
CA GLU A 22 -39.50 0.65 -6.31
C GLU A 22 -38.69 1.91 -5.97
N GLU A 23 -37.39 1.80 -5.72
CA GLU A 23 -36.52 2.98 -5.49
C GLU A 23 -36.50 3.91 -6.71
N ASN A 24 -36.41 3.36 -7.92
CA ASN A 24 -36.41 4.15 -9.15
C ASN A 24 -37.78 4.82 -9.39
N PHE A 25 -38.88 4.13 -9.10
CA PHE A 25 -40.23 4.65 -9.25
C PHE A 25 -40.48 5.83 -8.30
N LEU A 26 -40.06 5.71 -7.03
CA LEU A 26 -40.15 6.80 -6.05
C LEU A 26 -39.35 8.04 -6.48
N VAL A 27 -38.18 7.87 -7.09
CA VAL A 27 -37.38 9.00 -7.59
C VAL A 27 -38.06 9.68 -8.79
N ILE A 28 -38.70 8.91 -9.66
CA ILE A 28 -39.43 9.45 -10.83
C ILE A 28 -40.67 10.23 -10.37
N ASP A 29 -41.45 9.68 -9.44
CA ASP A 29 -42.62 10.35 -8.87
C ASP A 29 -42.25 11.67 -8.20
N ASP A 30 -41.15 11.69 -7.44
CA ASP A 30 -40.65 12.90 -6.78
C ASP A 30 -40.19 13.94 -7.82
N GLN A 31 -39.57 13.52 -8.92
CA GLN A 31 -39.22 14.43 -10.03
C GLN A 31 -40.44 14.96 -10.78
N ILE A 32 -41.46 14.14 -11.00
CA ILE A 32 -42.72 14.57 -11.62
C ILE A 32 -43.42 15.57 -10.70
N HIS A 33 -43.50 15.30 -9.40
CA HIS A 33 -44.07 16.24 -8.42
C HIS A 33 -43.29 17.56 -8.38
N ASN A 34 -41.96 17.50 -8.33
CA ASN A 34 -41.11 18.69 -8.35
C ASN A 34 -41.24 19.51 -9.65
N SER A 35 -41.55 18.88 -10.78
CA SER A 35 -41.81 19.58 -12.05
C SER A 35 -43.14 20.36 -12.07
N GLN A 36 -44.06 20.03 -11.16
CA GLN A 36 -45.36 20.71 -11.01
C GLN A 36 -45.28 21.91 -10.05
N ILE A 37 -44.16 22.11 -9.34
CA ILE A 37 -43.98 23.23 -8.42
C ILE A 37 -43.69 24.50 -9.24
N PRO A 38 -44.44 25.61 -9.02
CA PRO A 38 -44.17 26.88 -9.68
C PRO A 38 -42.75 27.36 -9.41
N ARG A 39 -42.10 27.87 -10.46
CA ARG A 39 -40.70 28.33 -10.41
C ARG A 39 -40.48 29.40 -9.33
N ASP A 40 -41.45 30.29 -9.13
CA ASP A 40 -41.35 31.39 -8.16
C ASP A 40 -41.19 30.85 -6.72
N THR A 41 -41.92 29.79 -6.38
CA THR A 41 -41.82 29.08 -5.09
C THR A 41 -40.46 28.39 -4.87
N LEU A 42 -39.75 28.03 -5.95
CA LEU A 42 -38.41 27.42 -5.87
C LEU A 42 -37.29 28.45 -5.73
N LEU A 43 -37.55 29.69 -6.16
CA LEU A 43 -36.59 30.80 -6.06
C LEU A 43 -36.63 31.49 -4.70
N ASP A 44 -37.72 31.30 -3.94
CA ASP A 44 -37.80 31.76 -2.56
C ASP A 44 -36.73 31.09 -1.69
N TYR A 45 -35.91 31.94 -1.06
CA TYR A 45 -34.87 31.49 -0.16
C TYR A 45 -35.49 30.85 1.08
N LYS A 46 -35.24 29.55 1.26
CA LYS A 46 -35.59 28.84 2.51
C LYS A 46 -34.47 29.03 3.52
N GLU A 47 -34.83 29.52 4.71
CA GLU A 47 -33.89 29.57 5.83
C GLU A 47 -33.32 28.18 6.11
N LYS A 48 -31.98 28.13 6.23
CA LYS A 48 -31.30 26.87 6.55
C LYS A 48 -31.55 26.55 8.02
N THR A 49 -32.22 25.44 8.27
CA THR A 49 -32.29 24.88 9.62
C THR A 49 -30.92 24.38 10.06
N GLU A 50 -30.54 24.70 11.29
CA GLU A 50 -29.32 24.15 11.89
C GLU A 50 -29.50 22.64 12.09
N ASN A 51 -28.78 21.84 11.31
CA ASN A 51 -28.76 20.39 11.45
C ASN A 51 -27.64 19.99 12.41
N ILE A 52 -28.02 19.53 13.60
CA ILE A 52 -27.10 19.05 14.65
C ILE A 52 -26.69 17.57 14.40
N ARG A 53 -27.26 16.94 13.37
CA ARG A 53 -27.03 15.53 13.05
C ARG A 53 -25.61 15.30 12.53
N VAL A 54 -24.94 14.30 13.12
CA VAL A 54 -23.57 13.93 12.75
C VAL A 54 -23.53 13.26 11.36
N PRO A 55 -22.64 13.70 10.44
CA PRO A 55 -22.49 13.07 9.14
C PRO A 55 -21.64 11.80 9.19
N ILE A 56 -22.11 10.72 8.56
CA ILE A 56 -21.31 9.53 8.22
C ILE A 56 -20.97 9.61 6.73
N VAL A 57 -19.68 9.71 6.41
CA VAL A 57 -19.20 9.80 5.03
C VAL A 57 -18.67 8.45 4.56
N VAL A 58 -19.29 7.87 3.53
CA VAL A 58 -18.88 6.59 2.92
C VAL A 58 -18.55 6.79 1.44
N THR A 59 -17.61 6.02 0.88
CA THR A 59 -17.39 6.02 -0.57
C THR A 59 -18.59 5.41 -1.27
N TYR A 60 -19.14 6.09 -2.28
CA TYR A 60 -20.27 5.57 -3.05
C TYR A 60 -19.91 4.23 -3.71
N ASN A 61 -20.76 3.22 -3.48
CA ASN A 61 -20.75 1.94 -4.18
C ASN A 61 -22.21 1.55 -4.42
N PRO A 62 -22.63 1.32 -5.68
CA PRO A 62 -24.03 0.97 -6.00
C PRO A 62 -24.51 -0.34 -5.37
N GLN A 63 -23.61 -1.21 -4.92
CA GLN A 63 -23.96 -2.45 -4.20
C GLN A 63 -24.19 -2.25 -2.69
N LEU A 64 -23.98 -1.03 -2.17
CA LEU A 64 -24.07 -0.70 -0.75
C LEU A 64 -25.31 0.14 -0.39
N ASN A 65 -26.42 -0.13 -1.05
CA ASN A 65 -27.76 0.41 -0.76
C ASN A 65 -28.26 0.01 0.65
N ILE A 66 -27.70 -1.05 1.24
CA ILE A 66 -28.07 -1.52 2.59
C ILE A 66 -27.51 -0.65 3.73
N ILE A 67 -26.57 0.27 3.48
CA ILE A 67 -25.93 1.07 4.54
C ILE A 67 -26.96 1.85 5.37
N ARG A 68 -28.01 2.40 4.74
CA ARG A 68 -29.07 3.10 5.47
C ARG A 68 -29.84 2.17 6.43
N LYS A 69 -30.03 0.92 6.04
CA LYS A 69 -30.66 -0.09 6.90
C LYS A 69 -29.74 -0.46 8.06
N ILE A 70 -28.46 -0.73 7.78
CA ILE A 70 -27.46 -1.03 8.81
C ILE A 70 -27.35 0.11 9.83
N ALA A 71 -27.33 1.37 9.38
CA ALA A 71 -27.27 2.52 10.29
C ALA A 71 -28.49 2.57 11.23
N ARG A 72 -29.69 2.23 10.74
CA ARG A 72 -30.89 2.13 11.57
C ARG A 72 -30.81 0.96 12.56
N ASP A 73 -30.39 -0.20 12.09
CA ASP A 73 -30.30 -1.42 12.91
C ASP A 73 -29.24 -1.29 14.02
N LEU A 74 -28.16 -0.54 13.78
CA LEU A 74 -27.09 -0.30 14.76
C LEU A 74 -27.36 0.90 15.69
N GLN A 75 -28.34 1.74 15.41
CA GLN A 75 -28.67 2.91 16.23
C GLN A 75 -28.94 2.55 17.70
N PRO A 76 -29.70 1.49 18.04
CA PRO A 76 -29.92 1.10 19.44
C PRO A 76 -28.63 0.73 20.17
N MET A 77 -27.65 0.13 19.47
CA MET A 77 -26.35 -0.19 20.07
C MET A 77 -25.56 1.08 20.39
N LEU A 78 -25.62 2.11 19.54
CA LEU A 78 -25.00 3.41 19.81
C LEU A 78 -25.63 4.10 21.02
N HIS A 79 -26.92 3.87 21.28
CA HIS A 79 -27.64 4.42 22.43
C HIS A 79 -27.43 3.65 23.75
N ALA A 80 -26.84 2.45 23.70
CA ALA A 80 -26.51 1.68 24.90
C ALA A 80 -25.35 2.32 25.70
N ASP A 81 -24.43 3.02 25.01
CA ASP A 81 -23.34 3.78 25.63
C ASP A 81 -23.78 5.23 25.90
N THR A 82 -23.63 5.69 27.14
CA THR A 82 -24.05 7.03 27.59
C THR A 82 -23.31 8.16 26.87
N ARG A 83 -22.04 7.95 26.52
CA ARG A 83 -21.23 8.94 25.79
C ARG A 83 -21.63 8.99 24.32
N LEU A 84 -21.84 7.84 23.69
CA LEU A 84 -22.23 7.78 22.27
C LEU A 84 -23.66 8.31 22.06
N LYS A 85 -24.56 8.09 23.03
CA LYS A 85 -25.91 8.64 23.01
C LYS A 85 -25.94 10.18 23.01
N GLN A 86 -25.01 10.83 23.70
CA GLN A 86 -24.87 12.30 23.70
C GLN A 86 -24.42 12.83 22.33
N ILE A 87 -23.60 12.06 21.61
CA ILE A 87 -23.06 12.45 20.29
C ILE A 87 -24.07 12.16 19.17
N PHE A 88 -24.73 11.00 19.22
CA PHE A 88 -25.66 10.52 18.20
C PHE A 88 -27.09 10.50 18.72
N LEU A 89 -27.64 11.68 19.02
CA LEU A 89 -29.02 11.84 19.50
C LEU A 89 -30.02 11.25 18.49
N GLU A 90 -29.80 11.53 17.21
CA GLU A 90 -30.60 11.05 16.08
C GLU A 90 -29.78 10.15 15.15
N LEU A 91 -30.47 9.50 14.20
CA LEU A 91 -29.83 8.72 13.16
C LEU A 91 -28.82 9.60 12.40
N PRO A 92 -27.55 9.19 12.28
CA PRO A 92 -26.55 9.96 11.55
C PRO A 92 -26.95 10.19 10.08
N LEU A 93 -26.53 11.33 9.51
CA LEU A 93 -26.77 11.65 8.11
C LEU A 93 -25.79 10.89 7.23
N LEU A 94 -26.28 10.06 6.32
CA LEU A 94 -25.44 9.33 5.39
C LEU A 94 -25.06 10.19 4.19
N PHE A 95 -23.77 10.45 4.03
CA PHE A 95 -23.18 11.15 2.91
C PHE A 95 -22.30 10.23 2.07
N TYR A 96 -22.31 10.45 0.76
CA TYR A 96 -21.50 9.68 -0.18
C TYR A 96 -20.40 10.55 -0.78
N ARG A 97 -19.14 10.08 -0.69
CA ARG A 97 -18.02 10.65 -1.45
C ARG A 97 -17.82 9.89 -2.76
N GLN A 98 -17.45 10.62 -3.82
CA GLN A 98 -17.17 10.03 -5.13
C GLN A 98 -15.98 9.05 -5.05
N PRO A 99 -16.08 7.84 -5.62
CA PRO A 99 -14.93 6.94 -5.73
C PRO A 99 -13.84 7.54 -6.64
N PRO A 100 -12.58 7.07 -6.53
CA PRO A 100 -11.52 7.49 -7.44
C PRO A 100 -11.93 7.16 -8.89
N ASN A 101 -12.05 8.18 -9.73
CA ASN A 101 -12.34 8.01 -11.14
C ASN A 101 -11.05 7.87 -11.96
N LEU A 102 -11.16 7.39 -13.20
CA LEU A 102 -10.01 7.18 -14.10
C LEU A 102 -9.14 8.42 -14.21
N ARG A 103 -9.75 9.62 -14.30
CA ARG A 103 -9.00 10.88 -14.34
C ARG A 103 -8.13 11.06 -13.09
N LYS A 104 -8.66 10.85 -11.88
CA LYS A 104 -7.88 10.92 -10.63
C LYS A 104 -6.81 9.82 -10.54
N MET A 105 -7.01 8.67 -11.16
CA MET A 105 -6.04 7.58 -11.17
C MET A 105 -4.91 7.80 -12.18
N ILE A 106 -5.23 8.34 -13.35
CA ILE A 106 -4.33 8.46 -14.50
C ILE A 106 -3.64 9.83 -14.54
N VAL A 107 -4.40 10.91 -14.32
CA VAL A 107 -3.90 12.28 -14.42
C VAL A 107 -3.24 12.67 -13.10
N ARG A 108 -1.92 12.78 -13.12
CA ARG A 108 -1.15 13.42 -12.05
C ARG A 108 -1.15 14.92 -12.30
N SER A 109 -1.54 15.71 -11.30
CA SER A 109 -1.54 17.18 -11.36
C SER A 109 -0.13 17.78 -11.43
N ALA A 110 0.90 16.99 -11.17
CA ALA A 110 2.30 17.39 -11.20
C ALA A 110 3.07 16.56 -12.23
N LEU A 111 3.90 17.24 -13.02
CA LEU A 111 4.92 16.59 -13.83
C LEU A 111 5.94 15.90 -12.91
N PRO A 112 6.56 14.77 -13.33
CA PRO A 112 7.66 14.19 -12.61
C PRO A 112 8.76 15.26 -12.50
N THR A 113 9.03 15.73 -11.30
CA THR A 113 10.20 16.56 -11.03
C THR A 113 11.44 15.80 -11.49
N THR A 114 12.42 16.49 -12.09
CA THR A 114 13.75 15.95 -12.43
C THR A 114 14.50 15.59 -11.15
N THR A 115 14.07 14.53 -10.49
CA THR A 115 14.71 14.01 -9.30
C THR A 115 16.00 13.35 -9.72
N LYS A 116 17.10 13.75 -9.08
CA LYS A 116 18.40 13.09 -9.25
C LYS A 116 18.23 11.58 -9.03
N ALA A 117 18.76 10.77 -9.92
CA ALA A 117 18.75 9.32 -9.74
C ALA A 117 19.72 8.90 -8.63
N GLY A 118 19.48 7.75 -8.02
CA GLY A 118 20.31 7.21 -6.94
C GLY A 118 19.60 7.13 -5.60
N THR A 119 20.36 6.79 -4.56
CA THR A 119 19.82 6.61 -3.20
C THR A 119 20.24 7.75 -2.28
N PHE A 120 19.27 8.40 -1.65
CA PHE A 120 19.53 9.58 -0.82
C PHE A 120 19.06 9.39 0.62
N PRO A 121 19.79 9.97 1.60
CA PRO A 121 19.39 9.93 2.99
C PRO A 121 18.12 10.75 3.21
N CYS A 122 17.25 10.27 4.09
CA CYS A 122 16.06 11.00 4.53
C CYS A 122 16.34 11.90 5.76
N ASN A 123 17.60 11.94 6.23
CA ASN A 123 18.12 12.75 7.36
C ASN A 123 17.39 12.60 8.71
N ARG A 124 16.49 11.62 8.83
CA ARG A 124 15.65 11.37 10.02
C ARG A 124 15.80 9.95 10.57
N CYS A 125 16.67 9.12 9.99
CA CYS A 125 16.83 7.75 10.44
C CYS A 125 18.29 7.32 10.50
N GLU A 126 18.53 6.37 11.40
CA GLU A 126 19.84 5.77 11.66
C GLU A 126 20.41 5.00 10.46
N THR A 127 19.60 4.66 9.44
CA THR A 127 20.08 4.03 8.20
C THR A 127 20.81 5.03 7.30
N CYS A 128 20.51 6.34 7.41
CA CYS A 128 21.07 7.38 6.55
C CYS A 128 22.60 7.45 6.60
N LYS A 129 23.19 7.07 7.74
CA LYS A 129 24.65 7.05 7.98
C LYS A 129 25.40 6.12 7.01
N TYR A 130 24.71 5.09 6.52
CA TYR A 130 25.27 4.04 5.67
C TYR A 130 24.84 4.19 4.21
N ILE A 131 24.06 5.22 3.86
CA ILE A 131 23.56 5.38 2.48
C ILE A 131 24.69 5.91 1.59
N LEU A 132 24.96 5.18 0.52
CA LEU A 132 25.88 5.61 -0.53
C LEU A 132 25.10 6.44 -1.56
N CYS A 133 25.36 7.74 -1.62
CA CYS A 133 24.73 8.63 -2.59
C CYS A 133 25.40 8.53 -3.97
N LYS A 134 25.11 7.45 -4.68
CA LYS A 134 25.53 7.24 -6.07
C LYS A 134 24.35 6.83 -6.94
N ASP A 135 24.45 7.16 -8.22
CA ASP A 135 23.56 6.73 -9.30
C ASP A 135 24.20 5.61 -10.14
N GLN A 136 25.47 5.30 -9.91
CA GLN A 136 26.23 4.33 -10.69
C GLN A 136 27.06 3.41 -9.77
N VAL A 137 27.11 2.12 -10.13
CA VAL A 137 27.88 1.09 -9.42
C VAL A 137 28.71 0.29 -10.40
N PRO A 138 30.03 0.14 -10.20
CA PRO A 138 30.84 -0.74 -11.03
C PRO A 138 30.43 -2.20 -10.82
N ILE A 139 30.32 -2.95 -11.91
CA ILE A 139 30.07 -4.39 -11.83
C ILE A 139 31.42 -5.11 -11.68
N PRO A 140 31.63 -5.90 -10.60
CA PRO A 140 32.91 -6.57 -10.34
C PRO A 140 33.43 -7.37 -11.53
N ASN A 141 34.74 -7.35 -11.74
CA ASN A 141 35.44 -8.05 -12.84
C ASN A 141 34.97 -7.70 -14.25
N THR A 142 34.31 -6.55 -14.43
CA THR A 142 33.91 -6.05 -15.74
C THR A 142 34.22 -4.56 -15.87
N GLN A 143 34.32 -4.06 -17.10
CA GLN A 143 34.37 -2.61 -17.38
C GLN A 143 32.97 -1.96 -17.40
N LYS A 144 31.92 -2.72 -17.04
CA LYS A 144 30.53 -2.27 -17.10
C LYS A 144 30.12 -1.61 -15.78
N VAL A 145 29.19 -0.67 -15.88
CA VAL A 145 28.62 0.05 -14.75
C VAL A 145 27.11 -0.16 -14.77
N TYR A 146 26.54 -0.45 -13.60
CA TYR A 146 25.11 -0.51 -13.38
C TYR A 146 24.60 0.90 -13.03
N THR A 147 23.69 1.43 -13.85
CA THR A 147 23.10 2.75 -13.66
C THR A 147 21.73 2.65 -13.02
N ILE A 148 21.55 3.35 -11.91
CA ILE A 148 20.30 3.55 -11.20
C ILE A 148 19.55 4.68 -11.89
N LEU A 149 18.31 4.42 -12.27
CA LEU A 149 17.51 5.35 -13.08
C LEU A 149 16.58 6.25 -12.24
N ASP A 150 16.15 5.77 -11.08
CA ASP A 150 15.15 6.46 -10.26
C ASP A 150 15.75 7.04 -8.98
N TYR A 151 14.99 7.95 -8.37
CA TYR A 151 15.25 8.44 -7.02
C TYR A 151 14.73 7.46 -5.97
N TYR A 152 15.61 7.10 -5.05
CA TYR A 152 15.32 6.24 -3.92
C TYR A 152 15.76 6.88 -2.60
N SER A 153 15.15 6.43 -1.50
CA SER A 153 15.53 6.85 -0.17
C SER A 153 15.41 5.74 0.85
N CYS A 154 15.85 6.01 2.08
CA CYS A 154 15.66 5.16 3.27
C CYS A 154 14.19 4.69 3.47
N ALA A 155 13.22 5.44 2.92
CA ALA A 155 11.79 5.23 3.09
C ALA A 155 11.16 4.42 1.95
N SER A 156 11.89 4.15 0.87
CA SER A 156 11.44 3.35 -0.26
C SER A 156 11.13 1.91 0.18
N CYS A 157 10.04 1.34 -0.33
CA CYS A 157 9.59 -0.03 -0.11
C CYS A 157 9.54 -0.83 -1.41
N ASN A 158 9.41 -2.15 -1.32
CA ASN A 158 9.48 -3.06 -2.47
C ASN A 158 10.73 -2.77 -3.30
N VAL A 159 11.91 -2.94 -2.69
CA VAL A 159 13.21 -2.62 -3.29
C VAL A 159 14.15 -3.81 -3.28
N VAL A 160 15.03 -3.86 -4.27
CA VAL A 160 16.25 -4.66 -4.27
C VAL A 160 17.40 -3.71 -3.99
N TYR A 161 18.16 -4.01 -2.94
CA TYR A 161 19.27 -3.20 -2.46
C TYR A 161 20.58 -3.98 -2.53
N MET A 162 21.66 -3.25 -2.66
CA MET A 162 23.02 -3.72 -2.55
C MET A 162 23.62 -3.19 -1.25
N PHE A 163 24.35 -4.06 -0.59
CA PHE A 163 25.23 -3.77 0.53
C PHE A 163 26.67 -3.98 0.06
N THR A 164 27.57 -3.11 0.48
CA THR A 164 29.02 -3.20 0.22
C THR A 164 29.78 -2.95 1.52
N CYS A 165 30.71 -3.84 1.84
CA CYS A 165 31.70 -3.65 2.90
C CYS A 165 32.87 -2.81 2.37
N THR A 166 33.22 -1.75 3.08
CA THR A 166 34.34 -0.86 2.70
C THR A 166 35.69 -1.31 3.24
N THR A 167 35.73 -2.33 4.10
CA THR A 167 36.97 -2.85 4.67
C THR A 167 37.89 -3.39 3.56
N THR A 168 39.10 -2.85 3.46
CA THR A 168 40.09 -3.24 2.44
C THR A 168 40.60 -4.67 2.58
N SER A 169 40.59 -5.23 3.80
CA SER A 169 40.96 -6.62 4.07
C SER A 169 39.81 -7.62 3.91
N CYS A 170 38.68 -7.21 3.31
CA CYS A 170 37.54 -8.09 3.08
C CYS A 170 37.82 -9.10 1.97
N SER A 171 38.14 -10.34 2.35
CA SER A 171 38.46 -11.43 1.42
C SER A 171 37.28 -11.88 0.53
N THR A 172 36.04 -11.64 0.98
CA THR A 172 34.81 -12.08 0.30
C THR A 172 34.26 -11.06 -0.70
N GLY A 173 35.01 -10.01 -1.03
CA GLY A 173 34.55 -8.92 -1.91
C GLY A 173 33.50 -8.00 -1.25
N GLY A 174 32.87 -8.42 -0.15
CA GLY A 174 32.05 -7.56 0.69
C GLY A 174 30.69 -7.15 0.10
N ILE A 175 30.27 -7.74 -1.03
CA ILE A 175 29.03 -7.38 -1.71
C ILE A 175 27.90 -8.34 -1.33
N TYR A 176 26.75 -7.81 -0.94
CA TYR A 176 25.53 -8.57 -0.71
C TYR A 176 24.36 -7.92 -1.44
N ILE A 177 23.51 -8.73 -2.05
CA ILE A 177 22.27 -8.30 -2.68
C ILE A 177 21.10 -8.89 -1.92
N GLY A 178 20.14 -8.03 -1.59
CA GLY A 178 18.95 -8.43 -0.85
C GLY A 178 17.71 -7.74 -1.35
N GLU A 179 16.57 -8.37 -1.18
CA GLU A 179 15.27 -7.75 -1.37
C GLU A 179 14.58 -7.36 -0.06
N THR A 180 13.66 -6.40 -0.14
CA THR A 180 12.65 -6.21 0.90
C THR A 180 11.33 -5.67 0.35
N GLY A 181 10.22 -6.24 0.83
CA GLY A 181 8.88 -5.66 0.65
C GLY A 181 8.59 -4.49 1.59
N GLN A 182 9.26 -4.44 2.74
CA GLN A 182 9.12 -3.36 3.73
C GLN A 182 9.94 -2.13 3.32
N LYS A 183 9.87 -1.04 4.10
CA LYS A 183 10.76 0.12 3.91
C LYS A 183 12.21 -0.31 4.14
N LEU A 184 13.15 0.20 3.32
CA LEU A 184 14.59 -0.13 3.45
C LEU A 184 15.09 0.07 4.89
N ARG A 185 14.75 1.20 5.52
CA ARG A 185 15.13 1.49 6.91
C ARG A 185 14.71 0.40 7.91
N THR A 186 13.54 -0.22 7.70
CA THR A 186 13.06 -1.31 8.56
C THR A 186 13.92 -2.56 8.36
N ARG A 187 14.24 -2.90 7.12
CA ARG A 187 15.15 -4.03 6.82
C ARG A 187 16.54 -3.81 7.42
N MET A 188 17.06 -2.58 7.36
CA MET A 188 18.37 -2.24 7.93
C MET A 188 18.37 -2.26 9.46
N ASN A 189 17.25 -1.92 10.11
CA ASN A 189 17.11 -2.12 11.55
C ASN A 189 17.22 -3.60 11.91
N HIS A 190 16.59 -4.50 11.14
CA HIS A 190 16.70 -5.94 11.38
C HIS A 190 18.13 -6.45 11.23
N HIS A 191 18.84 -6.03 10.17
CA HIS A 191 20.25 -6.40 10.00
C HIS A 191 21.11 -5.92 11.18
N ARG A 192 20.98 -4.66 11.58
CA ARG A 192 21.73 -4.10 12.73
C ARG A 192 21.42 -4.80 14.03
N HIS A 193 20.15 -5.12 14.28
CA HIS A 193 19.77 -5.86 15.47
C HIS A 193 20.45 -7.24 15.51
N LYS A 194 20.46 -7.97 14.38
CA LYS A 194 21.16 -9.26 14.28
C LYS A 194 22.67 -9.13 14.51
N ILE A 195 23.30 -8.12 13.91
CA ILE A 195 24.74 -7.87 14.05
C ILE A 195 25.10 -7.50 15.49
N ASN A 196 24.34 -6.59 16.12
CA ASN A 196 24.57 -6.19 17.51
C ASN A 196 24.39 -7.35 18.50
N ASN A 197 23.46 -8.26 18.21
CA ASN A 197 23.24 -9.47 19.01
C ASN A 197 24.18 -10.63 18.64
N LYS A 198 25.14 -10.41 17.73
CA LYS A 198 26.09 -11.43 17.26
C LYS A 198 25.42 -12.69 16.70
N SER A 199 24.28 -12.53 16.03
CA SER A 199 23.59 -13.64 15.34
C SER A 199 24.26 -13.92 14.00
N CYS A 200 24.73 -15.16 13.83
CA CYS A 200 25.38 -15.68 12.63
C CYS A 200 24.41 -16.42 11.69
N ASP A 201 23.10 -16.17 11.80
CA ASP A 201 22.07 -16.90 11.04
C ASP A 201 21.84 -16.35 9.63
N THR A 202 22.37 -15.16 9.35
CA THR A 202 22.29 -14.53 8.03
C THR A 202 23.69 -14.34 7.47
N PRO A 203 23.87 -14.36 6.15
CA PRO A 203 25.19 -14.14 5.56
C PRO A 203 25.80 -12.79 5.95
N VAL A 204 24.96 -11.75 6.03
CA VAL A 204 25.36 -10.43 6.52
C VAL A 204 25.77 -10.48 7.99
N GLY A 205 25.03 -11.21 8.83
CA GLY A 205 25.37 -11.40 10.25
C GLY A 205 26.70 -12.12 10.42
N GLN A 206 26.93 -13.22 9.70
CA GLN A 206 28.18 -13.99 9.70
C GLN A 206 29.38 -13.11 9.34
N HIS A 207 29.23 -12.26 8.32
CA HIS A 207 30.30 -11.37 7.88
C HIS A 207 30.70 -10.37 8.98
N PHE A 208 29.74 -9.70 9.61
CA PHE A 208 30.01 -8.70 10.65
C PHE A 208 30.29 -9.28 12.05
N CYS A 209 30.02 -10.57 12.26
CA CYS A 209 30.45 -11.28 13.47
C CYS A 209 31.91 -11.75 13.39
N SER A 210 32.52 -11.73 12.20
CA SER A 210 33.92 -12.10 11.99
C SER A 210 34.87 -11.03 12.54
N GLN A 211 36.09 -11.43 12.94
CA GLN A 211 37.10 -10.48 13.40
C GLN A 211 37.47 -9.52 12.25
N ASN A 212 37.56 -8.22 12.54
CA ASN A 212 37.96 -7.11 11.65
C ASN A 212 36.87 -6.42 10.81
N HIS A 213 35.58 -6.70 11.02
CA HIS A 213 34.49 -5.96 10.35
C HIS A 213 33.60 -5.23 11.35
N SER A 214 33.31 -3.95 11.09
CA SER A 214 32.42 -3.13 11.93
C SER A 214 31.19 -2.68 11.14
N LEU A 215 30.09 -2.42 11.83
CA LEU A 215 28.92 -1.78 11.22
C LEU A 215 29.23 -0.46 10.51
N GLN A 216 30.32 0.22 10.88
CA GLN A 216 30.76 1.46 10.23
C GLN A 216 31.25 1.23 8.79
N ASP A 217 31.69 0.02 8.46
CA ASP A 217 32.16 -0.35 7.13
C ASP A 217 31.01 -0.67 6.16
N MET A 218 29.76 -0.55 6.63
CA MET A 218 28.56 -0.82 5.84
C MET A 218 28.20 0.37 4.95
N GLN A 219 28.14 0.13 3.64
CA GLN A 219 27.52 1.02 2.68
C GLN A 219 26.32 0.34 2.00
N ILE A 220 25.26 1.10 1.76
CA ILE A 220 23.98 0.60 1.26
C ILE A 220 23.49 1.49 0.11
N LEU A 221 22.97 0.83 -0.92
CA LEU A 221 22.42 1.47 -2.11
C LEU A 221 21.19 0.69 -2.61
N ILE A 222 20.19 1.37 -3.17
CA ILE A 222 19.07 0.71 -3.85
C ILE A 222 19.40 0.58 -5.34
N LEU A 223 19.32 -0.65 -5.87
CA LEU A 223 19.55 -0.93 -7.30
C LEU A 223 18.28 -0.69 -8.13
N LYS A 224 17.13 -1.13 -7.61
CA LYS A 224 15.82 -0.96 -8.24
C LYS A 224 14.71 -1.07 -7.19
N GLY A 225 13.62 -0.35 -7.41
CA GLY A 225 12.44 -0.41 -6.55
C GLY A 225 11.12 -0.41 -7.31
N TYR A 226 10.05 -0.19 -6.55
CA TYR A 226 8.67 -0.09 -7.06
C TYR A 226 8.16 -1.37 -7.75
N PHE A 227 8.63 -2.55 -7.32
CA PHE A 227 8.10 -3.81 -7.82
C PHE A 227 6.63 -4.00 -7.45
N LYS A 228 5.83 -4.52 -8.39
CA LYS A 228 4.39 -4.74 -8.19
C LYS A 228 4.14 -6.02 -7.40
N THR A 229 4.95 -7.05 -7.64
CA THR A 229 4.80 -8.36 -7.00
C THR A 229 6.08 -8.80 -6.31
N GLU A 230 5.94 -9.65 -5.29
CA GLU A 230 7.08 -10.30 -4.63
C GLU A 230 7.88 -11.17 -5.59
N ARG A 231 7.20 -11.89 -6.50
CA ARG A 231 7.85 -12.75 -7.50
C ARG A 231 8.77 -11.97 -8.42
N GLU A 232 8.30 -10.84 -8.98
CA GLU A 232 9.14 -9.95 -9.80
C GLU A 232 10.38 -9.48 -9.03
N ARG A 233 10.18 -9.10 -7.77
CA ARG A 233 11.25 -8.61 -6.90
C ARG A 233 12.32 -9.68 -6.65
N LYS A 234 11.92 -10.92 -6.34
CA LYS A 234 12.83 -12.07 -6.15
C LYS A 234 13.57 -12.47 -7.42
N ILE A 235 12.89 -12.48 -8.57
CA ILE A 235 13.54 -12.73 -9.87
C ILE A 235 14.59 -11.66 -10.15
N TYR A 236 14.28 -10.39 -9.85
CA TYR A 236 15.22 -9.30 -10.05
C TYR A 236 16.41 -9.38 -9.09
N GLU A 237 16.17 -9.72 -7.83
CA GLU A 237 17.22 -9.99 -6.84
C GLU A 237 18.19 -11.06 -7.35
N PHE A 238 17.68 -12.20 -7.83
CA PHE A 238 18.49 -13.28 -8.38
C PHE A 238 19.32 -12.82 -9.59
N LYS A 239 18.71 -12.10 -10.54
CA LYS A 239 19.43 -11.52 -11.69
C LYS A 239 20.56 -10.59 -11.25
N CYS A 240 20.34 -9.81 -10.20
CA CYS A 240 21.37 -8.95 -9.64
C CYS A 240 22.47 -9.76 -8.96
N MET A 241 22.15 -10.84 -8.23
CA MET A 241 23.16 -11.73 -7.63
C MET A 241 24.08 -12.34 -8.70
N GLU A 242 23.53 -12.75 -9.85
CA GLU A 242 24.31 -13.23 -10.99
C GLU A 242 25.15 -12.10 -11.61
N LEU A 243 24.54 -10.93 -11.85
CA LEU A 243 25.20 -9.78 -12.47
C LEU A 243 26.43 -9.32 -11.67
N PHE A 244 26.30 -9.26 -10.35
CA PHE A 244 27.38 -8.83 -9.44
C PHE A 244 28.20 -10.02 -8.90
N ASN A 245 27.93 -11.25 -9.38
CA ASN A 245 28.61 -12.48 -8.99
C ASN A 245 28.67 -12.71 -7.47
N THR A 246 27.63 -12.30 -6.72
CA THR A 246 27.67 -12.30 -5.25
C THR A 246 27.50 -13.68 -4.63
N LEU A 247 27.13 -14.68 -5.42
CA LEU A 247 27.08 -16.10 -5.00
C LEU A 247 28.46 -16.74 -4.92
N ARG A 248 29.42 -16.28 -5.75
CA ARG A 248 30.78 -16.83 -5.80
C ARG A 248 31.81 -15.94 -5.13
N GLN A 249 31.63 -14.61 -5.26
CA GLN A 249 32.60 -13.60 -4.84
C GLN A 249 31.95 -12.51 -3.98
N GLY A 250 30.84 -12.86 -3.31
CA GLY A 250 30.14 -11.98 -2.39
C GLY A 250 29.68 -12.73 -1.15
N LEU A 251 28.72 -12.12 -0.44
CA LEU A 251 28.17 -12.66 0.80
C LEU A 251 26.89 -13.46 0.57
N ASN A 252 26.33 -13.51 -0.64
CA ASN A 252 25.08 -14.25 -0.86
C ASN A 252 25.36 -15.76 -0.79
N LEU A 253 24.58 -16.48 0.02
CA LEU A 253 24.63 -17.94 0.06
C LEU A 253 23.70 -18.52 -1.01
N GLU A 254 24.08 -19.67 -1.57
CA GLU A 254 23.25 -20.38 -2.55
C GLU A 254 21.83 -20.62 -2.01
N ILE A 255 20.84 -20.24 -2.81
CA ILE A 255 19.44 -20.51 -2.50
C ILE A 255 19.23 -22.01 -2.66
N LYS A 256 18.96 -22.73 -1.56
CA LYS A 256 18.41 -24.10 -1.64
C LYS A 256 17.20 -24.03 -2.58
N GLN A 257 17.25 -24.72 -3.71
CA GLN A 257 16.32 -24.65 -4.85
C GLN A 257 14.83 -24.88 -4.52
N ASN A 258 14.47 -25.17 -3.27
CA ASN A 258 13.11 -25.49 -2.84
C ASN A 258 12.14 -24.29 -2.76
N CYS A 259 12.61 -23.04 -2.95
CA CYS A 259 11.77 -21.85 -2.77
C CYS A 259 11.35 -21.15 -4.07
N LEU A 260 11.86 -21.59 -5.22
CA LEU A 260 11.41 -21.15 -6.53
C LEU A 260 10.67 -22.34 -7.13
N GLY A 261 9.35 -22.38 -6.98
CA GLY A 261 8.48 -23.34 -7.68
C GLY A 261 8.53 -23.11 -9.19
N ILE A 262 9.68 -23.43 -9.78
CA ILE A 262 9.91 -23.60 -11.20
C ILE A 262 9.53 -25.07 -11.44
N PRO A 263 8.57 -25.36 -12.34
CA PRO A 263 8.25 -26.73 -12.71
C PRO A 263 9.47 -27.46 -13.28
#